data_AF-A0A2D7UXB5-F1
#
_entry.id   AF-A0A2D7UXB5-F1
#
_cell.length_a   1.000
_cell.length_b   1.000
_cell.length_c   1.000
_cell.angle_alpha   90.00
_cell.angle_beta   90.00
_cell.angle_gamma   90.00
#
_symmetry.space_group_name_H-M   'P 1'
#
loop_
_entity.id
_entity.type
_entity.pdbx_description
1 polymer ?
#
loop_
_entity_poly.entity_id
_entity_poly.type
_entity_poly.pdbx_seq_one_letter_code
_entity_poly.pdbx_strand_id
1 'polypeptide(L)'
;MAQYAEGASGVDPDAVATAEFTHVFRGYSIDEVKTFLQHVSQEMHRLRNELAAARSIQDVAATMNQNSSDLQEANSTENAASVGPGTVIDLQSHRITLEREDADGENEDWFQDHHADENEPITPQAVLPFPSAAPPRRRAVIDELFARLGEPQLEDVEWAREVLIRTGEIPVIPQSPYESLHGEAEAIVDHHDRLRSTVSELSRPAVGQLKRNLAARLEALLPELKSSTQNTFEVSHLVPRAMDDELVEGLTPFVAAAAKFGAGGVKVNVDGIPNKAARAAGDWLRNRLMAHLDDEVAIETRLRAVYREWKKSAVDLIATDAIAEAFALGLYATIPSDEQITWETPPDGCCGTACHDNASSVARRKGEEFPSGHLLPPISQGCRSLVVPIGQ
;
A
#
# COMPACT_ATOMS: atom_id res chain seq x y z
N MET A 1 -2.94 -21.59 12.72
CA MET A 1 -4.40 -21.47 12.92
C MET A 1 -4.69 -20.04 13.34
N ALA A 2 -5.16 -19.21 12.41
CA ALA A 2 -5.54 -17.84 12.72
C ALA A 2 -6.84 -17.89 13.55
N GLN A 3 -6.80 -17.29 14.75
CA GLN A 3 -8.01 -17.00 15.50
C GLN A 3 -8.78 -15.92 14.73
N TYR A 4 -9.71 -16.35 13.88
CA TYR A 4 -10.69 -15.44 13.30
C TYR A 4 -11.52 -14.83 14.43
N ALA A 5 -11.75 -13.52 14.36
CA ALA A 5 -12.64 -12.81 15.28
C ALA A 5 -14.05 -13.42 15.19
N GLU A 6 -14.37 -14.35 16.10
CA GLU A 6 -15.67 -15.04 16.19
C GLU A 6 -16.87 -14.08 16.27
N GLY A 7 -16.64 -12.82 16.67
CA GLY A 7 -17.69 -11.80 16.76
C GLY A 7 -18.20 -11.26 15.41
N ALA A 8 -17.40 -11.27 14.34
CA ALA A 8 -17.77 -10.62 13.08
C ALA A 8 -18.78 -11.45 12.25
N SER A 9 -18.79 -12.77 12.42
CA SER A 9 -19.68 -13.68 11.68
C SER A 9 -21.15 -13.63 12.14
N GLY A 10 -21.43 -13.08 13.33
CA GLY A 10 -22.78 -13.07 13.93
C GLY A 10 -23.63 -11.82 13.63
N VAL A 11 -23.06 -10.79 13.00
CA VAL A 11 -23.76 -9.52 12.76
C VAL A 11 -24.64 -9.61 11.53
N ASP A 12 -25.95 -9.40 11.67
CA ASP A 12 -26.90 -9.44 10.54
C ASP A 12 -26.79 -8.18 9.63
N PRO A 13 -26.49 -8.30 8.33
CA PRO A 13 -26.33 -7.21 7.38
C PRO A 13 -27.58 -6.33 7.31
N ASP A 14 -28.76 -6.91 7.43
CA ASP A 14 -30.01 -6.15 7.37
C ASP A 14 -30.17 -5.30 8.64
N ALA A 15 -29.79 -5.84 9.80
CA ALA A 15 -29.75 -5.10 11.06
C ALA A 15 -28.73 -3.95 11.03
N VAL A 16 -27.62 -4.08 10.30
CA VAL A 16 -26.62 -3.00 10.10
C VAL A 16 -27.22 -1.86 9.28
N ALA A 17 -27.95 -2.17 8.19
CA ALA A 17 -28.58 -1.16 7.34
C ALA A 17 -29.67 -0.36 8.07
N THR A 18 -30.37 -0.99 9.02
CA THR A 18 -31.49 -0.37 9.76
C THR A 18 -31.11 0.06 11.18
N ALA A 19 -29.82 0.13 11.52
CA ALA A 19 -29.39 0.50 12.86
C ALA A 19 -29.78 1.95 13.21
N GLU A 20 -30.38 2.13 14.39
CA GLU A 20 -30.75 3.45 14.92
C GLU A 20 -29.78 3.90 16.02
N PHE A 21 -29.48 5.20 16.05
CA PHE A 21 -28.53 5.79 16.99
C PHE A 21 -29.13 7.01 17.68
N THR A 22 -28.75 7.24 18.93
CA THR A 22 -29.12 8.45 19.68
C THR A 22 -28.37 9.68 19.14
N HIS A 23 -29.10 10.76 18.86
CA HIS A 23 -28.52 12.00 18.34
C HIS A 23 -27.88 12.85 19.45
N VAL A 24 -26.71 13.43 19.18
CA VAL A 24 -26.00 14.35 20.09
C VAL A 24 -25.65 15.66 19.40
N PHE A 25 -25.50 16.75 20.17
CA PHE A 25 -25.16 18.06 19.63
C PHE A 25 -23.73 18.04 19.04
N ARG A 26 -23.61 18.22 17.71
CA ARG A 26 -22.40 18.02 16.87
C ARG A 26 -21.98 16.56 16.66
N GLY A 27 -22.92 15.71 16.23
CA GLY A 27 -22.65 14.35 15.75
C GLY A 27 -22.35 14.27 14.24
N TYR A 28 -22.11 13.04 13.75
CA TYR A 28 -21.97 12.75 12.32
C TYR A 28 -23.27 13.05 11.55
N SER A 29 -23.15 13.37 10.27
CA SER A 29 -24.31 13.57 9.39
C SER A 29 -25.13 12.28 9.30
N ILE A 30 -26.42 12.35 9.67
CA ILE A 30 -27.32 11.18 9.70
C ILE A 30 -27.43 10.55 8.31
N ASP A 31 -27.49 11.36 7.26
CA ASP A 31 -27.65 10.88 5.89
C ASP A 31 -26.37 10.20 5.37
N GLU A 32 -25.19 10.69 5.76
CA GLU A 32 -23.92 10.05 5.45
C GLU A 32 -23.76 8.71 6.17
N VAL A 33 -24.12 8.67 7.47
CA VAL A 33 -24.08 7.43 8.26
C VAL A 33 -25.05 6.39 7.69
N LYS A 34 -26.27 6.78 7.32
CA LYS A 34 -27.23 5.85 6.68
C LYS A 34 -26.71 5.32 5.34
N THR A 35 -26.18 6.19 4.50
CA THR A 35 -25.62 5.79 3.19
C THR A 35 -24.44 4.83 3.38
N PHE A 36 -23.57 5.12 4.36
CA PHE A 36 -22.44 4.26 4.69
C PHE A 36 -22.90 2.88 5.19
N LEU A 37 -23.86 2.81 6.12
CA LEU A 37 -24.37 1.54 6.66
C LEU A 37 -25.09 0.70 5.60
N GLN A 38 -25.79 1.33 4.65
CA GLN A 38 -26.36 0.64 3.49
C GLN A 38 -25.27 0.00 2.62
N HIS A 39 -24.17 0.71 2.37
CA HIS A 39 -23.06 0.16 1.60
C HIS A 39 -22.36 -0.99 2.35
N VAL A 40 -22.15 -0.85 3.67
CA VAL A 40 -21.58 -1.93 4.50
C VAL A 40 -22.47 -3.18 4.46
N SER A 41 -23.79 -3.02 4.56
CA SER A 41 -24.74 -4.13 4.44
C SER A 41 -24.64 -4.85 3.10
N GLN A 42 -24.53 -4.11 1.99
CA GLN A 42 -24.36 -4.68 0.65
C GLN A 42 -23.07 -5.50 0.53
N GLU A 43 -21.95 -4.98 1.04
CA GLU A 43 -20.67 -5.70 1.04
C GLU A 43 -20.70 -6.94 1.94
N MET A 44 -21.38 -6.89 3.08
CA MET A 44 -21.57 -8.07 3.93
C MET A 44 -22.41 -9.15 3.23
N HIS A 45 -23.47 -8.77 2.51
CA HIS A 45 -24.26 -9.69 1.69
C HIS A 45 -23.41 -10.33 0.60
N ARG A 46 -22.60 -9.53 -0.10
CA ARG A 46 -21.67 -10.02 -1.12
C ARG A 46 -20.69 -11.05 -0.53
N LEU A 47 -20.01 -10.71 0.56
CA LEU A 47 -19.03 -11.60 1.18
C LEU A 47 -19.66 -12.89 1.71
N ARG A 48 -20.89 -12.84 2.22
CA ARG A 48 -21.64 -14.04 2.63
C ARG A 48 -21.99 -14.93 1.46
N ASN A 49 -22.42 -14.35 0.35
CA ASN A 49 -22.72 -15.10 -0.86
C ASN A 49 -21.45 -15.75 -1.42
N GLU A 50 -20.32 -15.04 -1.41
CA GLU A 50 -19.01 -15.58 -1.81
C GLU A 50 -18.56 -16.73 -0.88
N LEU A 51 -18.73 -16.58 0.44
CA LEU A 51 -18.44 -17.66 1.41
C LEU A 51 -19.36 -18.87 1.27
N ALA A 52 -20.66 -18.65 1.01
CA ALA A 52 -21.60 -19.74 0.78
C ALA A 52 -21.27 -20.50 -0.52
N ALA A 53 -20.89 -19.78 -1.58
CA ALA A 53 -20.42 -20.39 -2.82
C ALA A 53 -19.13 -21.20 -2.61
N ALA A 54 -18.17 -20.66 -1.86
CA ALA A 54 -16.91 -21.35 -1.55
C ALA A 54 -17.14 -22.64 -0.72
N ARG A 55 -18.06 -22.62 0.25
CA ARG A 55 -18.44 -23.81 1.04
C ARG A 55 -19.13 -24.88 0.18
N SER A 56 -20.05 -24.48 -0.70
CA SER A 56 -20.71 -25.40 -1.64
C SER A 56 -19.70 -26.12 -2.53
N ILE A 57 -18.67 -25.41 -3.03
CA ILE A 57 -17.60 -26.00 -3.83
C ILE A 57 -16.77 -27.01 -3.00
N GLN A 58 -16.49 -26.71 -1.73
CA GLN A 58 -15.79 -27.63 -0.84
C GLN A 58 -16.61 -28.90 -0.53
N ASP A 59 -17.92 -28.78 -0.34
CA ASP A 59 -18.80 -29.92 -0.10
C ASP A 59 -18.89 -30.85 -1.33
N VAL A 60 -18.93 -30.27 -2.54
CA VAL A 60 -18.88 -31.02 -3.81
C VAL A 60 -17.52 -31.69 -4.00
N ALA A 61 -16.42 -31.01 -3.69
CA ALA A 61 -15.08 -31.58 -3.75
C ALA A 61 -14.89 -32.73 -2.74
N ALA A 62 -15.46 -32.60 -1.53
CA ALA A 62 -15.41 -33.62 -0.50
C ALA A 62 -16.22 -34.87 -0.88
N THR A 63 -17.39 -34.71 -1.51
CA THR A 63 -18.19 -35.84 -2.03
C THR A 63 -17.54 -36.52 -3.24
N MET A 64 -16.88 -35.78 -4.14
CA MET A 64 -16.07 -36.38 -5.22
C MET A 64 -14.87 -37.17 -4.70
N ASN A 65 -14.23 -36.71 -3.62
CA ASN A 65 -13.12 -37.43 -3.00
C ASN A 65 -13.58 -38.70 -2.29
N GLN A 66 -14.75 -38.68 -1.62
CA GLN A 66 -15.35 -39.86 -1.00
C GLN A 66 -15.72 -40.94 -2.02
N ASN A 67 -16.29 -40.55 -3.17
CA ASN A 67 -16.57 -41.48 -4.27
C ASN A 67 -15.30 -42.06 -4.92
N SER A 68 -14.16 -41.36 -4.82
CA SER A 68 -12.87 -41.86 -5.33
C SER A 68 -12.18 -42.82 -4.34
N SER A 69 -12.40 -42.66 -3.04
CA SER A 69 -11.94 -43.63 -2.03
C SER A 69 -12.70 -44.96 -2.08
N ASP A 70 -14.00 -44.95 -2.39
CA ASP A 70 -14.78 -46.19 -2.58
C ASP A 70 -14.35 -46.98 -3.84
N LEU A 71 -13.71 -46.32 -4.81
CA LEU A 71 -13.15 -46.97 -6.02
C LEU A 71 -11.70 -47.43 -5.84
N GLN A 72 -10.97 -46.94 -4.83
CA GLN A 72 -9.59 -47.37 -4.53
C GLN A 72 -9.51 -48.56 -3.57
N GLU A 73 -10.55 -48.86 -2.79
CA GLU A 73 -10.61 -50.05 -1.94
C GLU A 73 -10.86 -51.35 -2.73
N ALA A 74 -11.21 -51.27 -4.02
CA ALA A 74 -11.45 -52.42 -4.90
C ALA A 74 -10.23 -52.88 -5.72
N ASN A 75 -9.08 -52.18 -5.67
CA ASN A 75 -7.98 -52.44 -6.60
C ASN A 75 -6.58 -52.47 -5.96
N SER A 76 -6.46 -53.08 -4.78
CA SER A 76 -5.18 -53.38 -4.14
C SER A 76 -4.95 -54.89 -4.05
N THR A 77 -4.67 -55.51 -5.18
CA THR A 77 -3.84 -56.73 -5.25
C THR A 77 -3.08 -56.75 -6.58
N GLU A 78 -1.77 -56.99 -6.47
CA GLU A 78 -0.83 -57.31 -7.57
C GLU A 78 -0.33 -56.15 -8.46
N ASN A 79 0.77 -55.51 -8.06
CA ASN A 79 2.11 -55.92 -8.54
C ASN A 79 3.19 -54.93 -8.13
N ALA A 80 4.15 -55.44 -7.36
CA ALA A 80 5.42 -54.78 -7.08
C ALA A 80 6.39 -55.02 -8.24
N ALA A 81 6.99 -53.96 -8.77
CA ALA A 81 8.21 -54.07 -9.54
C ALA A 81 9.17 -52.91 -9.22
N SER A 82 10.28 -53.32 -8.61
CA SER A 82 11.53 -52.62 -8.36
C SER A 82 12.09 -51.90 -9.59
N VAL A 83 12.56 -50.65 -9.44
CA VAL A 83 13.77 -50.13 -10.13
C VAL A 83 14.46 -49.09 -9.24
N GLY A 84 15.76 -49.30 -8.96
CA GLY A 84 16.66 -48.40 -8.25
C GLY A 84 17.34 -47.36 -9.17
N PRO A 85 18.37 -46.64 -8.68
CA PRO A 85 18.70 -45.29 -9.09
C PRO A 85 19.55 -45.20 -10.36
N GLY A 86 19.29 -44.16 -11.15
CA GLY A 86 20.15 -43.70 -12.23
C GLY A 86 19.38 -43.47 -13.51
N THR A 87 19.00 -42.23 -13.78
CA THR A 87 19.04 -41.62 -15.12
C THR A 87 18.90 -40.11 -14.99
N VAL A 88 19.88 -39.43 -15.59
CA VAL A 88 20.00 -37.99 -15.79
C VAL A 88 18.89 -37.52 -16.73
N ILE A 89 18.11 -36.51 -16.34
CA ILE A 89 17.19 -35.82 -17.25
C ILE A 89 17.91 -34.58 -17.78
N ASP A 90 18.27 -34.67 -19.05
CA ASP A 90 18.86 -33.64 -19.88
C ASP A 90 17.84 -32.53 -20.16
N LEU A 91 18.27 -31.28 -19.92
CA LEU A 91 17.51 -30.06 -20.18
C LEU A 91 18.05 -29.44 -21.47
N GLN A 92 17.53 -29.83 -22.64
CA GLN A 92 17.76 -29.07 -23.86
C GLN A 92 16.50 -28.84 -24.71
N SER A 93 16.07 -27.56 -24.63
CA SER A 93 15.68 -26.68 -25.74
C SER A 93 14.49 -27.07 -26.63
N HIS A 94 13.39 -26.33 -26.47
CA HIS A 94 12.60 -25.89 -27.63
C HIS A 94 12.60 -24.37 -27.74
N ARG A 95 13.33 -23.91 -28.77
CA ARG A 95 13.38 -22.57 -29.33
C ARG A 95 12.17 -22.40 -30.26
N ILE A 96 11.29 -21.45 -29.97
CA ILE A 96 10.22 -21.03 -30.89
C ILE A 96 10.80 -19.92 -31.78
N THR A 97 10.93 -20.21 -33.07
CA THR A 97 11.10 -19.21 -34.14
C THR A 97 9.81 -19.18 -34.94
N LEU A 98 9.13 -18.03 -34.93
CA LEU A 98 8.06 -17.69 -35.85
C LEU A 98 8.71 -17.12 -37.11
N GLU A 99 8.60 -17.84 -38.22
CA GLU A 99 8.74 -17.27 -39.56
C GLU A 99 7.40 -17.37 -40.28
N ARG A 100 7.07 -16.26 -40.91
CA ARG A 100 5.89 -15.94 -41.72
C ARG A 100 6.23 -16.27 -43.17
N GLU A 101 5.26 -16.79 -43.92
CA GLU A 101 5.17 -16.53 -45.36
C GLU A 101 3.74 -16.77 -45.86
N ASP A 102 3.37 -15.93 -46.83
CA ASP A 102 2.03 -15.57 -47.26
C ASP A 102 1.50 -16.51 -48.37
N ALA A 103 0.17 -16.47 -48.63
CA ALA A 103 -0.45 -16.31 -49.97
C ALA A 103 -1.90 -16.82 -50.05
N ASP A 104 -2.81 -15.85 -50.26
CA ASP A 104 -3.86 -15.75 -51.28
C ASP A 104 -4.92 -16.86 -51.50
N GLY A 105 -6.19 -16.42 -51.55
CA GLY A 105 -7.26 -17.16 -52.25
C GLY A 105 -8.68 -16.80 -51.83
N GLU A 106 -9.31 -15.92 -52.61
CA GLU A 106 -10.69 -15.43 -52.54
C GLU A 106 -11.77 -16.53 -52.68
N ASN A 107 -12.90 -16.42 -51.97
CA ASN A 107 -14.25 -16.46 -52.58
C ASN A 107 -15.39 -16.19 -51.60
N GLU A 108 -16.40 -15.50 -52.13
CA GLU A 108 -17.65 -15.07 -51.50
C GLU A 108 -18.76 -16.14 -51.59
N ASP A 109 -19.69 -16.05 -50.64
CA ASP A 109 -21.15 -16.02 -50.85
C ASP A 109 -22.03 -17.30 -50.71
N TRP A 110 -23.25 -17.02 -50.18
CA TRP A 110 -24.53 -17.75 -50.16
C TRP A 110 -25.01 -18.55 -48.92
N PHE A 111 -26.08 -18.00 -48.36
CA PHE A 111 -27.14 -18.57 -47.53
C PHE A 111 -27.85 -19.79 -48.16
N GLN A 112 -28.26 -20.77 -47.32
CA GLN A 112 -29.63 -21.32 -47.36
C GLN A 112 -30.01 -22.14 -46.11
N ASP A 113 -31.21 -21.84 -45.60
CA ASP A 113 -32.01 -22.55 -44.59
C ASP A 113 -32.21 -24.04 -44.91
N HIS A 114 -32.40 -24.89 -43.89
CA HIS A 114 -33.64 -25.65 -43.65
C HIS A 114 -33.58 -26.53 -42.37
N HIS A 115 -34.61 -26.34 -41.53
CA HIS A 115 -35.29 -27.28 -40.63
C HIS A 115 -34.71 -27.76 -39.28
N ALA A 116 -35.45 -27.31 -38.25
CA ALA A 116 -35.70 -27.86 -36.93
C ALA A 116 -35.62 -29.39 -36.76
N ASP A 117 -35.00 -29.83 -35.66
CA ASP A 117 -35.64 -30.72 -34.68
C ASP A 117 -34.96 -30.58 -33.30
N GLU A 118 -35.69 -31.02 -32.27
CA GLU A 118 -35.64 -30.64 -30.87
C GLU A 118 -34.54 -31.35 -30.01
N ASN A 119 -34.23 -30.69 -28.87
CA ASN A 119 -33.75 -31.22 -27.58
C ASN A 119 -32.42 -32.00 -27.50
N GLU A 120 -31.36 -31.37 -26.97
CA GLU A 120 -30.67 -31.75 -25.71
C GLU A 120 -29.42 -30.86 -25.41
N PRO A 121 -28.88 -30.84 -24.16
CA PRO A 121 -28.63 -29.62 -23.40
C PRO A 121 -27.32 -28.88 -23.68
N ILE A 122 -27.41 -27.55 -23.55
CA ILE A 122 -26.31 -26.59 -23.59
C ILE A 122 -25.33 -26.88 -22.45
N THR A 123 -24.15 -27.41 -22.80
CA THR A 123 -22.96 -27.32 -21.95
C THR A 123 -22.63 -25.85 -21.68
N PRO A 124 -22.55 -25.39 -20.42
CA PRO A 124 -22.05 -24.05 -20.15
C PRO A 124 -20.61 -23.96 -20.65
N GLN A 125 -20.40 -23.12 -21.67
CA GLN A 125 -19.07 -22.62 -22.01
C GLN A 125 -18.38 -22.17 -20.73
N ALA A 126 -17.16 -22.66 -20.52
CA ALA A 126 -16.31 -22.24 -19.42
C ALA A 126 -16.16 -20.71 -19.47
N VAL A 127 -16.91 -20.03 -18.60
CA VAL A 127 -16.69 -18.62 -18.31
C VAL A 127 -15.33 -18.56 -17.65
N LEU A 128 -14.32 -18.11 -18.40
CA LEU A 128 -13.02 -17.76 -17.85
C LEU A 128 -13.26 -16.67 -16.78
N PRO A 129 -12.91 -16.91 -15.51
CA PRO A 129 -13.00 -15.86 -14.51
C PRO A 129 -12.03 -14.74 -14.86
N PHE A 130 -12.51 -13.50 -14.81
CA PHE A 130 -11.66 -12.31 -14.83
C PHE A 130 -10.64 -12.41 -13.70
N PRO A 131 -9.33 -12.25 -13.96
CA PRO A 131 -8.35 -12.20 -12.89
C PRO A 131 -8.61 -10.94 -12.06
N SER A 132 -9.15 -11.15 -10.86
CA SER A 132 -9.08 -10.19 -9.76
C SER A 132 -7.62 -9.74 -9.63
N ALA A 133 -7.41 -8.42 -9.52
CA ALA A 133 -6.09 -7.81 -9.44
C ALA A 133 -5.36 -8.31 -8.20
N ALA A 134 -4.66 -9.43 -8.35
CA ALA A 134 -3.62 -9.87 -7.45
C ALA A 134 -2.59 -8.71 -7.35
N PRO A 135 -1.96 -8.53 -6.18
CA PRO A 135 -0.83 -7.59 -6.05
C PRO A 135 0.15 -7.85 -7.20
N PRO A 136 0.77 -6.81 -7.78
CA PRO A 136 1.52 -6.92 -9.03
C PRO A 136 2.44 -8.13 -8.95
N ARG A 137 2.20 -9.13 -9.83
CA ARG A 137 2.89 -10.44 -9.84
C ARG A 137 4.40 -10.32 -9.70
N ARG A 138 4.98 -9.19 -10.11
CA ARG A 138 6.41 -8.89 -9.92
C ARG A 138 6.88 -8.88 -8.46
N ARG A 139 6.12 -8.34 -7.49
CA ARG A 139 6.57 -8.31 -6.08
C ARG A 139 6.60 -9.70 -5.45
N ALA A 140 5.54 -10.48 -5.63
CA ALA A 140 5.49 -11.86 -5.15
C ALA A 140 6.56 -12.76 -5.80
N VAL A 141 6.84 -12.57 -7.10
CA VAL A 141 7.91 -13.30 -7.80
C VAL A 141 9.30 -12.89 -7.32
N ILE A 142 9.50 -11.62 -6.99
CA ILE A 142 10.77 -11.11 -6.44
C ILE A 142 10.99 -11.66 -5.03
N ASP A 143 9.97 -11.61 -4.16
CA ASP A 143 10.08 -12.11 -2.79
C ASP A 143 10.25 -13.65 -2.77
N GLU A 144 9.62 -14.38 -3.69
CA GLU A 144 9.81 -15.82 -3.85
C GLU A 144 11.20 -16.15 -4.44
N LEU A 145 11.73 -15.32 -5.35
CA LEU A 145 13.11 -15.43 -5.86
C LEU A 145 14.12 -15.20 -4.74
N PHE A 146 13.96 -14.16 -3.92
CA PHE A 146 14.85 -13.88 -2.79
C PHE A 146 14.72 -14.91 -1.67
N ALA A 147 13.51 -15.42 -1.40
CA ALA A 147 13.30 -16.51 -0.46
C ALA A 147 13.97 -17.82 -0.91
N ARG A 148 14.05 -18.07 -2.23
CA ARG A 148 14.79 -19.22 -2.80
C ARG A 148 16.30 -19.02 -2.83
N LEU A 149 16.77 -17.78 -2.91
CA LEU A 149 18.19 -17.44 -2.92
C LEU A 149 18.82 -17.48 -1.52
N GLY A 150 18.03 -17.38 -0.44
CA GLY A 150 18.54 -17.40 0.94
C GLY A 150 19.40 -16.16 1.27
N GLU A 151 19.94 -16.11 2.49
CA GLU A 151 20.97 -15.11 2.81
C GLU A 151 22.28 -15.48 2.07
N PRO A 152 22.92 -14.51 1.37
CA PRO A 152 24.09 -14.80 0.55
C PRO A 152 25.22 -15.34 1.43
N GLN A 153 25.78 -16.48 1.04
CA GLN A 153 26.93 -17.04 1.73
C GLN A 153 28.18 -16.24 1.38
N LEU A 154 29.19 -16.28 2.25
CA LEU A 154 30.45 -15.55 2.04
C LEU A 154 31.12 -15.89 0.69
N GLU A 155 30.99 -17.15 0.26
CA GLU A 155 31.48 -17.64 -1.02
C GLU A 155 30.73 -17.06 -2.24
N ASP A 156 29.43 -16.80 -2.12
CA ASP A 156 28.63 -16.15 -3.17
C ASP A 156 29.04 -14.68 -3.34
N VAL A 157 29.37 -14.02 -2.22
CA VAL A 157 29.86 -12.63 -2.20
C VAL A 157 31.25 -12.54 -2.82
N GLU A 158 32.14 -13.49 -2.54
CA GLU A 158 33.47 -13.57 -3.14
C GLU A 158 33.41 -13.90 -4.64
N TRP A 159 32.54 -14.83 -5.05
CA TRP A 159 32.30 -15.14 -6.46
C TRP A 159 31.72 -13.95 -7.22
N ALA A 160 30.72 -13.27 -6.66
CA ALA A 160 30.18 -12.04 -7.24
C ALA A 160 31.27 -10.97 -7.35
N ARG A 161 32.12 -10.80 -6.34
CA ARG A 161 33.25 -9.86 -6.37
C ARG A 161 34.26 -10.21 -7.47
N GLU A 162 34.58 -11.49 -7.67
CA GLU A 162 35.48 -11.94 -8.73
C GLU A 162 34.88 -11.70 -10.13
N VAL A 163 33.58 -11.97 -10.31
CA VAL A 163 32.86 -11.71 -11.56
C VAL A 163 32.86 -10.21 -11.90
N LEU A 164 32.56 -9.35 -10.92
CA LEU A 164 32.54 -7.89 -11.08
C LEU A 164 33.93 -7.30 -11.38
N ILE A 165 34.99 -7.89 -10.81
CA ILE A 165 36.38 -7.52 -11.13
C ILE A 165 36.75 -7.97 -12.55
N ARG A 166 36.27 -9.14 -13.00
CA ARG A 166 36.55 -9.69 -14.34
C ARG A 166 35.78 -8.98 -15.46
N THR A 167 34.53 -8.58 -15.23
CA THR A 167 33.72 -7.90 -16.25
C THR A 167 34.02 -6.41 -16.35
N GLY A 168 34.73 -5.83 -15.36
CA GLY A 168 35.03 -4.39 -15.29
C GLY A 168 33.80 -3.54 -14.98
N GLU A 169 32.63 -4.15 -14.85
CA GLU A 169 31.40 -3.52 -14.38
C GLU A 169 31.34 -3.66 -12.87
N ILE A 170 32.14 -2.88 -12.13
CA ILE A 170 31.82 -2.67 -10.72
C ILE A 170 30.50 -1.88 -10.75
N PRO A 171 29.35 -2.41 -10.28
CA PRO A 171 28.19 -1.59 -10.07
C PRO A 171 28.65 -0.47 -9.15
N VAL A 172 28.70 0.74 -9.67
CA VAL A 172 28.72 1.92 -8.83
C VAL A 172 27.43 1.79 -8.06
N ILE A 173 27.50 1.22 -6.85
CA ILE A 173 26.39 1.26 -5.91
C ILE A 173 26.13 2.75 -5.82
N PRO A 174 25.00 3.24 -6.35
CA PRO A 174 24.70 4.65 -6.24
C PRO A 174 24.75 4.92 -4.74
N GLN A 175 25.68 5.79 -4.34
CA GLN A 175 25.81 6.17 -2.94
C GLN A 175 24.40 6.48 -2.46
N SER A 176 24.01 5.83 -1.35
CA SER A 176 22.71 6.08 -0.75
C SER A 176 22.55 7.60 -0.68
N PRO A 177 21.45 8.18 -1.17
CA PRO A 177 21.29 9.65 -1.18
C PRO A 177 21.41 10.30 0.21
N TYR A 178 21.52 9.48 1.27
CA TYR A 178 21.60 9.85 2.67
C TYR A 178 22.79 9.14 3.36
N GLU A 179 23.89 8.93 2.64
CA GLU A 179 25.12 8.32 3.18
C GLU A 179 25.65 9.09 4.41
N SER A 180 25.39 10.40 4.48
CA SER A 180 25.65 11.28 5.64
C SER A 180 24.97 10.84 6.94
N LEU A 181 23.86 10.10 6.87
CA LEU A 181 23.16 9.58 8.05
C LEU A 181 23.70 8.23 8.52
N HIS A 182 24.57 7.56 7.74
CA HIS A 182 25.18 6.30 8.17
C HIS A 182 26.29 6.55 9.21
N GLY A 183 26.23 5.84 10.34
CA GLY A 183 27.23 5.90 11.41
C GLY A 183 27.07 7.08 12.38
N GLU A 184 27.11 8.33 11.90
CA GLU A 184 27.10 9.50 12.79
C GLU A 184 25.72 9.78 13.41
N ALA A 185 24.64 9.70 12.63
CA ALA A 185 23.29 9.94 13.15
C ALA A 185 22.82 8.83 14.09
N GLU A 186 23.21 7.57 13.84
CA GLU A 186 22.93 6.43 14.72
C GLU A 186 23.64 6.56 16.08
N ALA A 187 24.75 7.30 16.13
CA ALA A 187 25.52 7.56 17.36
C ALA A 187 25.01 8.76 18.19
N ILE A 188 24.07 9.57 17.66
CA ILE A 188 23.50 10.70 18.42
C ILE A 188 22.65 10.15 19.56
N VAL A 189 23.07 10.37 20.81
CA VAL A 189 22.39 9.84 22.00
C VAL A 189 21.00 10.45 22.17
N ASP A 190 20.88 11.77 22.01
CA ASP A 190 19.60 12.49 22.15
C ASP A 190 18.66 12.19 20.97
N HIS A 191 17.46 11.69 21.28
CA HIS A 191 16.49 11.28 20.27
C HIS A 191 15.96 12.45 19.44
N HIS A 192 15.81 13.65 20.03
CA HIS A 192 15.31 14.84 19.35
C HIS A 192 16.37 15.44 18.41
N ASP A 193 17.64 15.43 18.79
CA ASP A 193 18.74 15.81 17.91
C ASP A 193 18.89 14.83 16.75
N ARG A 194 18.70 13.52 17.00
CA ARG A 194 18.68 12.50 15.95
C ARG A 194 17.53 12.71 14.98
N LEU A 195 16.33 13.02 15.48
CA LEU A 195 15.18 13.40 14.67
C LEU A 195 15.48 14.64 13.82
N ARG A 196 16.05 15.69 14.43
CA ARG A 196 16.39 16.95 13.75
C ARG A 196 17.38 16.73 12.61
N SER A 197 18.43 15.93 12.86
CA SER A 197 19.42 15.54 11.85
C SER A 197 18.76 14.76 10.71
N THR A 198 17.94 13.76 11.04
CA THR A 198 17.20 12.95 10.06
C THR A 198 16.30 13.82 9.17
N VAL A 199 15.54 14.74 9.77
CA VAL A 199 14.68 15.67 9.03
C VAL A 199 15.51 16.60 8.13
N SER A 200 16.63 17.13 8.62
CA SER A 200 17.52 18.02 7.85
C SER A 200 18.01 17.33 6.56
N GLU A 201 18.49 16.10 6.67
CA GLU A 201 19.07 15.35 5.55
C GLU A 201 17.99 14.85 4.56
N LEU A 202 16.88 14.33 5.05
CA LEU A 202 15.86 13.70 4.20
C LEU A 202 14.87 14.69 3.57
N SER A 203 14.63 15.84 4.21
CA SER A 203 13.58 16.78 3.80
C SER A 203 13.81 17.36 2.41
N ARG A 204 15.00 17.88 2.12
CA ARG A 204 15.31 18.52 0.83
C ARG A 204 15.06 17.60 -0.38
N PRO A 205 15.62 16.38 -0.43
CA PRO A 205 15.39 15.49 -1.56
C PRO A 205 13.94 14.96 -1.60
N ALA A 206 13.29 14.72 -0.46
CA ALA A 206 11.86 14.35 -0.41
C ALA A 206 10.95 15.46 -0.98
N VAL A 207 11.15 16.70 -0.53
CA VAL A 207 10.47 17.90 -1.04
C VAL A 207 10.70 18.07 -2.53
N GLY A 208 11.93 17.82 -3.00
CA GLY A 208 12.26 17.83 -4.43
C GLY A 208 11.46 16.79 -5.22
N GLN A 209 11.29 15.59 -4.68
CA GLN A 209 10.48 14.53 -5.30
C GLN A 209 9.01 14.94 -5.38
N LEU A 210 8.41 15.36 -4.26
CA LEU A 210 7.01 15.80 -4.25
C LEU A 210 6.78 16.97 -5.22
N LYS A 211 7.72 17.93 -5.31
CA LYS A 211 7.64 19.07 -6.23
C LYS A 211 7.59 18.61 -7.69
N ARG A 212 8.33 17.57 -8.06
CA ARG A 212 8.29 16.98 -9.40
C ARG A 212 6.94 16.33 -9.69
N ASN A 213 6.41 15.55 -8.75
CA ASN A 213 5.13 14.88 -8.89
C ASN A 213 4.00 15.89 -9.16
N LEU A 214 3.91 16.95 -8.35
CA LEU A 214 2.89 17.97 -8.54
C LEU A 214 3.10 18.77 -9.84
N ALA A 215 4.34 19.05 -10.23
CA ALA A 215 4.64 19.71 -11.49
C ALA A 215 4.21 18.88 -12.71
N ALA A 216 4.56 17.59 -12.73
CA ALA A 216 4.14 16.65 -13.78
C ALA A 216 2.61 16.58 -13.88
N ARG A 217 1.93 16.58 -12.72
CA ARG A 217 0.47 16.61 -12.68
C ARG A 217 -0.11 17.91 -13.24
N LEU A 218 0.44 19.06 -12.85
CA LEU A 218 0.02 20.34 -13.40
C LEU A 218 0.16 20.36 -14.92
N GLU A 219 1.29 19.88 -15.44
CA GLU A 219 1.56 19.79 -16.87
C GLU A 219 0.57 18.90 -17.61
N ALA A 220 0.15 17.78 -17.01
CA ALA A 220 -0.86 16.89 -17.58
C ALA A 220 -2.25 17.54 -17.68
N LEU A 221 -2.62 18.41 -16.74
CA LEU A 221 -3.93 19.08 -16.72
C LEU A 221 -4.01 20.31 -17.65
N LEU A 222 -2.90 21.00 -17.90
CA LEU A 222 -2.89 22.27 -18.65
C LEU A 222 -3.51 22.20 -20.06
N PRO A 223 -3.32 21.15 -20.89
CA PRO A 223 -3.91 21.07 -22.22
C PRO A 223 -5.45 21.09 -22.19
N GLU A 224 -6.05 20.31 -21.30
CA GLU A 224 -7.51 20.24 -21.15
C GLU A 224 -8.08 21.59 -20.71
N LEU A 225 -7.45 22.22 -19.71
CA LEU A 225 -7.87 23.53 -19.20
C LEU A 225 -7.79 24.64 -20.25
N LYS A 226 -6.80 24.60 -21.15
CA LYS A 226 -6.65 25.59 -22.25
C LYS A 226 -7.68 25.40 -23.36
N SER A 227 -8.10 24.16 -23.60
CA SER A 227 -9.07 23.82 -24.64
C SER A 227 -10.52 24.10 -24.22
N SER A 228 -10.79 24.17 -22.91
CA SER A 228 -12.12 24.42 -22.39
C SER A 228 -12.54 25.88 -22.56
N THR A 229 -13.70 26.09 -23.17
CA THR A 229 -14.35 27.41 -23.27
C THR A 229 -15.16 27.77 -22.02
N GLN A 230 -15.39 26.81 -21.11
CA GLN A 230 -16.12 27.01 -19.86
C GLN A 230 -15.15 27.09 -18.69
N ASN A 231 -15.35 28.05 -17.78
CA ASN A 231 -14.53 28.22 -16.57
C ASN A 231 -15.05 27.41 -15.37
N THR A 232 -16.00 26.49 -15.61
CA THR A 232 -16.67 25.72 -14.57
C THR A 232 -16.06 24.33 -14.50
N PHE A 233 -15.36 24.02 -13.40
CA PHE A 233 -14.73 22.73 -13.16
C PHE A 233 -15.09 22.22 -11.78
N GLU A 234 -15.36 20.92 -11.68
CA GLU A 234 -15.47 20.26 -10.39
C GLU A 234 -14.07 19.92 -9.84
N VAL A 235 -13.88 20.09 -8.54
CA VAL A 235 -12.61 19.78 -7.87
C VAL A 235 -12.28 18.29 -7.93
N SER A 236 -13.31 17.45 -7.94
CA SER A 236 -13.22 16.01 -8.14
C SER A 236 -12.50 15.65 -9.45
N HIS A 237 -12.65 16.45 -10.50
CA HIS A 237 -11.97 16.25 -11.79
C HIS A 237 -10.54 16.81 -11.78
N LEU A 238 -10.30 17.92 -11.10
CA LEU A 238 -8.97 18.54 -11.03
C LEU A 238 -8.00 17.71 -10.16
N VAL A 239 -8.46 17.27 -8.99
CA VAL A 239 -7.66 16.50 -8.02
C VAL A 239 -8.50 15.32 -7.47
N PRO A 240 -8.69 14.25 -8.27
CA PRO A 240 -9.42 13.06 -7.84
C PRO A 240 -8.70 12.36 -6.68
N ARG A 241 -9.46 11.89 -5.69
CA ARG A 241 -8.91 11.13 -4.54
C ARG A 241 -8.14 9.87 -4.96
N ALA A 242 -8.54 9.25 -6.07
CA ALA A 242 -7.87 8.07 -6.61
C ALA A 242 -6.42 8.33 -7.06
N MET A 243 -6.04 9.60 -7.20
CA MET A 243 -4.72 10.01 -7.69
C MET A 243 -3.84 10.59 -6.57
N ASP A 244 -4.30 10.55 -5.31
CA ASP A 244 -3.53 11.08 -4.18
C ASP A 244 -2.16 10.40 -4.07
N ASP A 245 -2.07 9.10 -4.40
CA ASP A 245 -0.83 8.32 -4.34
C ASP A 245 0.23 8.80 -5.34
N GLU A 246 -0.19 9.30 -6.51
CA GLU A 246 0.72 9.87 -7.52
C GLU A 246 1.43 11.12 -6.99
N LEU A 247 0.76 11.91 -6.12
CA LEU A 247 1.35 13.12 -5.54
C LEU A 247 2.56 12.81 -4.65
N VAL A 248 2.61 11.60 -4.08
CA VAL A 248 3.68 11.14 -3.18
C VAL A 248 4.50 9.99 -3.76
N GLU A 249 4.38 9.72 -5.07
CA GLU A 249 5.19 8.69 -5.73
C GLU A 249 6.69 8.94 -5.48
N GLY A 250 7.40 7.89 -5.06
CA GLY A 250 8.81 7.97 -4.70
C GLY A 250 9.10 8.50 -3.30
N LEU A 251 8.08 8.75 -2.45
CA LEU A 251 8.28 9.16 -1.05
C LEU A 251 8.73 8.01 -0.14
N THR A 252 8.35 6.76 -0.45
CA THR A 252 8.60 5.58 0.40
C THR A 252 10.08 5.41 0.82
N PRO A 253 11.09 5.57 -0.05
CA PRO A 253 12.49 5.43 0.36
C PRO A 253 12.91 6.40 1.47
N PHE A 254 12.40 7.64 1.45
CA PHE A 254 12.68 8.65 2.48
C PHE A 254 12.06 8.28 3.81
N VAL A 255 10.79 7.84 3.78
CA VAL A 255 10.05 7.39 4.97
C VAL A 255 10.69 6.14 5.57
N ALA A 256 11.04 5.16 4.74
CA ALA A 256 11.71 3.94 5.20
C ALA A 256 13.09 4.23 5.81
N ALA A 257 13.86 5.16 5.20
CA ALA A 257 15.13 5.61 5.76
C ALA A 257 14.92 6.27 7.13
N ALA A 258 13.96 7.20 7.25
CA ALA A 258 13.65 7.87 8.51
C ALA A 258 13.27 6.88 9.63
N ALA A 259 12.42 5.89 9.33
CA ALA A 259 12.05 4.86 10.29
C ALA A 259 13.24 3.98 10.68
N LYS A 260 14.11 3.63 9.72
CA LYS A 260 15.34 2.90 10.01
C LYS A 260 16.24 3.68 10.97
N PHE A 261 16.40 4.99 10.79
CA PHE A 261 17.22 5.81 11.68
C PHE A 261 16.61 5.97 13.08
N GLY A 262 15.29 6.13 13.17
CA GLY A 262 14.58 6.11 14.45
C GLY A 262 14.77 4.79 15.19
N ALA A 263 14.78 3.68 14.45
CA ALA A 263 14.96 2.33 14.97
C ALA A 263 16.43 1.90 15.17
N GLY A 264 17.39 2.82 15.11
CA GLY A 264 18.82 2.51 15.30
C GLY A 264 19.38 1.51 14.28
N GLY A 265 18.91 1.58 13.03
CA GLY A 265 19.37 0.73 11.92
C GLY A 265 18.43 -0.43 11.59
N VAL A 266 17.46 -0.74 12.45
CA VAL A 266 16.50 -1.82 12.22
C VAL A 266 15.45 -1.41 11.18
N LYS A 267 15.10 -2.30 10.24
CA LYS A 267 14.04 -2.03 9.27
C LYS A 267 12.68 -2.13 9.95
N VAL A 268 11.83 -1.13 9.74
CA VAL A 268 10.47 -1.06 10.29
C VAL A 268 9.46 -0.97 9.15
N ASN A 269 8.30 -1.61 9.32
CA ASN A 269 7.22 -1.48 8.36
C ASN A 269 6.64 -0.06 8.41
N VAL A 270 6.72 0.66 7.29
CA VAL A 270 6.20 2.02 7.13
C VAL A 270 4.94 2.08 6.27
N ASP A 271 4.33 0.92 6.01
CA ASP A 271 3.07 0.79 5.27
C ASP A 271 2.00 1.69 5.91
N GLY A 272 1.48 2.64 5.12
CA GLY A 272 0.45 3.59 5.54
C GLY A 272 0.94 5.03 5.71
N ILE A 273 2.21 5.28 6.04
CA ILE A 273 2.72 6.66 6.13
C ILE A 273 2.66 7.37 4.77
N PRO A 274 3.11 6.76 3.66
CA PRO A 274 2.93 7.36 2.34
C PRO A 274 1.47 7.62 2.00
N ASN A 275 0.55 6.69 2.33
CA ASN A 275 -0.88 6.83 2.05
C ASN A 275 -1.51 7.98 2.87
N LYS A 276 -1.06 8.18 4.11
CA LYS A 276 -1.47 9.32 4.94
C LYS A 276 -0.96 10.63 4.34
N ALA A 277 0.29 10.67 3.89
CA ALA A 277 0.87 11.83 3.22
C ALA A 277 0.16 12.13 1.89
N ALA A 278 -0.22 11.11 1.12
CA ALA A 278 -1.00 11.20 -0.10
C ALA A 278 -2.32 11.92 0.14
N ARG A 279 -3.10 11.43 1.12
CA ARG A 279 -4.38 12.04 1.52
C ARG A 279 -4.19 13.48 1.99
N ALA A 280 -3.17 13.75 2.81
CA ALA A 280 -2.88 15.10 3.28
C ALA A 280 -2.55 16.06 2.12
N ALA A 281 -1.75 15.62 1.15
CA ALA A 281 -1.41 16.40 -0.04
C ALA A 281 -2.64 16.66 -0.91
N GLY A 282 -3.43 15.63 -1.19
CA GLY A 282 -4.67 15.74 -1.96
C GLY A 282 -5.70 16.64 -1.29
N ASP A 283 -5.96 16.45 0.00
CA ASP A 283 -6.94 17.23 0.77
C ASP A 283 -6.52 18.69 0.85
N TRP A 284 -5.22 18.97 1.03
CA TRP A 284 -4.69 20.33 0.97
C TRP A 284 -5.01 20.99 -0.37
N LEU A 285 -4.72 20.32 -1.49
CA LEU A 285 -4.96 20.85 -2.83
C LEU A 285 -6.45 21.08 -3.08
N ARG A 286 -7.30 20.11 -2.73
CA ARG A 286 -8.75 20.21 -2.89
C ARG A 286 -9.33 21.35 -2.09
N ASN A 287 -9.00 21.45 -0.80
CA ASN A 287 -9.47 22.52 0.08
C ASN A 287 -9.04 23.90 -0.45
N ARG A 288 -7.81 24.00 -0.96
CA ARG A 288 -7.32 25.27 -1.51
C ARG A 288 -7.98 25.66 -2.82
N LEU A 289 -8.23 24.69 -3.71
CA LEU A 289 -8.96 24.94 -4.94
C LEU A 289 -10.42 25.33 -4.66
N MET A 290 -11.10 24.61 -3.76
CA MET A 290 -12.49 24.90 -3.35
C MET A 290 -12.68 26.33 -2.85
N ALA A 291 -11.75 26.82 -2.03
CA ALA A 291 -11.79 28.19 -1.51
C ALA A 291 -11.73 29.28 -2.59
N HIS A 292 -11.40 28.91 -3.84
CA HIS A 292 -11.24 29.83 -4.95
C HIS A 292 -12.17 29.58 -6.12
N LEU A 293 -13.10 28.61 -6.09
CA LEU A 293 -13.90 28.27 -7.30
C LEU A 293 -14.90 29.35 -7.74
N ASP A 294 -15.47 30.12 -6.82
CA ASP A 294 -16.63 31.00 -7.10
C ASP A 294 -16.30 32.38 -7.69
N ASP A 295 -15.02 32.68 -7.91
CA ASP A 295 -14.60 34.00 -8.43
C ASP A 295 -14.60 34.01 -9.98
N GLU A 296 -14.43 35.15 -10.64
CA GLU A 296 -14.45 35.28 -12.11
C GLU A 296 -13.10 34.93 -12.79
N VAL A 297 -12.06 34.64 -12.00
CA VAL A 297 -10.72 34.32 -12.49
C VAL A 297 -10.66 32.95 -13.19
N ALA A 298 -9.95 32.87 -14.30
CA ALA A 298 -9.70 31.63 -15.03
C ALA A 298 -9.05 30.54 -14.15
N ILE A 299 -9.56 29.32 -14.23
CA ILE A 299 -9.10 28.18 -13.41
C ILE A 299 -7.60 27.88 -13.55
N GLU A 300 -7.01 28.10 -14.74
CA GLU A 300 -5.57 27.94 -14.99
C GLU A 300 -4.75 28.87 -14.08
N THR A 301 -5.18 30.12 -13.94
CA THR A 301 -4.52 31.12 -13.10
C THR A 301 -4.57 30.72 -11.63
N ARG A 302 -5.70 30.15 -11.19
CA ARG A 302 -5.88 29.63 -9.82
C ARG A 302 -5.02 28.42 -9.54
N LEU A 303 -5.02 27.46 -10.45
CA LEU A 303 -4.23 26.24 -10.31
C LEU A 303 -2.74 26.58 -10.18
N ARG A 304 -2.25 27.55 -10.97
CA ARG A 304 -0.88 28.08 -10.82
C ARG A 304 -0.65 28.81 -9.50
N ALA A 305 -1.65 29.51 -8.96
CA ALA A 305 -1.54 30.17 -7.65
C ALA A 305 -1.46 29.14 -6.51
N VAL A 306 -2.35 28.15 -6.52
CA VAL A 306 -2.34 27.02 -5.56
C VAL A 306 -1.02 26.26 -5.64
N TYR A 307 -0.50 25.99 -6.85
CA TYR A 307 0.82 25.38 -7.02
C TYR A 307 1.95 26.20 -6.39
N ARG A 308 1.97 27.53 -6.61
CA ARG A 308 2.98 28.41 -6.00
C ARG A 308 2.90 28.42 -4.48
N GLU A 309 1.69 28.42 -3.93
CA GLU A 309 1.48 28.33 -2.49
C GLU A 309 1.97 26.99 -1.94
N TRP A 310 1.58 25.89 -2.58
CA TRP A 310 2.01 24.55 -2.20
C TRP A 310 3.54 24.43 -2.18
N LYS A 311 4.20 24.97 -3.21
CA LYS A 311 5.67 24.96 -3.34
C LYS A 311 6.38 25.75 -2.24
N LYS A 312 5.71 26.76 -1.67
CA LYS A 312 6.27 27.68 -0.67
C LYS A 312 6.13 27.16 0.76
N SER A 313 5.06 26.44 1.08
CA SER A 313 4.75 26.07 2.47
C SER A 313 4.26 24.64 2.66
N ALA A 314 3.30 24.18 1.86
CA ALA A 314 2.63 22.91 2.14
C ALA A 314 3.55 21.70 1.96
N VAL A 315 4.36 21.69 0.90
CA VAL A 315 5.23 20.56 0.58
C VAL A 315 6.29 20.30 1.65
N ASP A 316 6.89 21.35 2.19
CA ASP A 316 7.91 21.23 3.24
C ASP A 316 7.29 20.65 4.52
N LEU A 317 6.08 21.09 4.88
CA LEU A 317 5.36 20.55 6.04
C LEU A 317 4.98 19.07 5.84
N ILE A 318 4.37 18.72 4.71
CA ILE A 318 3.95 17.33 4.40
C ILE A 318 5.16 16.38 4.42
N ALA A 319 6.26 16.77 3.78
CA ALA A 319 7.45 15.94 3.73
C ALA A 319 8.08 15.76 5.14
N THR A 320 8.24 16.86 5.88
CA THR A 320 8.86 16.81 7.21
C THR A 320 8.00 16.09 8.24
N ASP A 321 6.67 16.20 8.16
CA ASP A 321 5.75 15.46 9.02
C ASP A 321 5.78 13.95 8.73
N ALA A 322 5.80 13.55 7.45
CA ALA A 322 5.93 12.14 7.07
C ALA A 322 7.26 11.54 7.55
N ILE A 323 8.37 12.30 7.45
CA ILE A 323 9.69 11.89 7.94
C ILE A 323 9.69 11.78 9.47
N ALA A 324 9.11 12.75 10.19
CA ALA A 324 9.06 12.74 11.64
C ALA A 324 8.18 11.61 12.19
N GLU A 325 7.03 11.35 11.56
CA GLU A 325 6.16 10.21 11.88
C GLU A 325 6.87 8.88 11.67
N ALA A 326 7.59 8.74 10.56
CA ALA A 326 8.36 7.53 10.29
C ALA A 326 9.48 7.30 11.30
N PHE A 327 10.22 8.36 11.65
CA PHE A 327 11.25 8.30 12.69
C PHE A 327 10.65 7.89 14.04
N ALA A 328 9.55 8.53 14.46
CA ALA A 328 8.87 8.22 15.71
C ALA A 328 8.35 6.77 15.73
N LEU A 329 7.79 6.28 14.61
CA LEU A 329 7.39 4.88 14.46
C LEU A 329 8.60 3.94 14.59
N GLY A 330 9.72 4.30 13.98
CA GLY A 330 10.98 3.56 14.08
C GLY A 330 11.44 3.41 15.53
N LEU A 331 11.50 4.55 16.25
CA LEU A 331 11.88 4.60 17.65
C LEU A 331 10.91 3.80 18.53
N TYR A 332 9.60 3.94 18.31
CA TYR A 332 8.59 3.20 19.05
C TYR A 332 8.68 1.69 18.81
N ALA A 333 9.00 1.27 17.58
CA ALA A 333 9.06 -0.14 17.20
C ALA A 333 10.13 -0.92 17.97
N THR A 334 11.25 -0.28 18.32
CA THR A 334 12.36 -0.93 19.05
C THR A 334 12.15 -1.06 20.55
N ILE A 335 11.18 -0.36 21.12
CA ILE A 335 10.84 -0.46 22.55
C ILE A 335 10.27 -1.86 22.85
N PRO A 336 10.80 -2.62 23.82
CA PRO A 336 10.21 -3.86 24.31
C PRO A 336 8.75 -3.72 24.75
N SER A 337 7.95 -4.77 24.59
CA SER A 337 6.50 -4.75 24.88
C SER A 337 6.16 -4.58 26.37
N ASP A 338 7.07 -4.92 27.27
CA ASP A 338 6.93 -4.87 28.72
C ASP A 338 7.47 -3.57 29.34
N GLU A 339 8.15 -2.73 28.56
CA GLU A 339 8.78 -1.52 29.05
C GLU A 339 7.76 -0.37 29.24
N GLN A 340 8.03 0.47 30.23
CA GLN A 340 7.26 1.69 30.43
C GLN A 340 7.78 2.81 29.52
N ILE A 341 6.85 3.56 28.96
CA ILE A 341 7.10 4.64 28.02
C ILE A 341 6.61 5.97 28.58
N THR A 342 7.28 7.04 28.17
CA THR A 342 6.89 8.42 28.43
C THR A 342 6.82 9.22 27.15
N TRP A 343 6.05 10.30 27.16
CA TRP A 343 5.97 11.24 26.06
C TRP A 343 6.98 12.36 26.27
N GLU A 344 7.99 12.41 25.41
CA GLU A 344 9.04 13.40 25.48
C GLU A 344 8.73 14.56 24.53
N THR A 345 8.84 15.79 25.04
CA THR A 345 8.63 17.01 24.25
C THR A 345 9.95 17.52 23.70
N PRO A 346 9.97 18.07 22.47
CA PRO A 346 11.20 18.64 21.94
C PRO A 346 11.62 19.85 22.79
N PRO A 347 12.91 20.21 22.82
CA PRO A 347 13.42 21.33 23.59
C PRO A 347 12.80 22.68 23.17
N ASP A 348 12.35 22.76 21.92
CA ASP A 348 11.69 23.95 21.35
C ASP A 348 10.23 24.12 21.82
N GLY A 349 9.67 23.15 22.56
CA GLY A 349 8.35 23.20 23.17
C GLY A 349 7.27 22.34 22.48
N CYS A 350 6.11 22.22 23.13
CA CYS A 350 5.03 21.35 22.65
C CYS A 350 4.23 21.95 21.48
N CYS A 351 3.68 21.08 20.64
CA CYS A 351 2.87 21.46 19.48
C CYS A 351 1.41 21.85 19.82
N GLY A 352 1.01 21.75 21.09
CA GLY A 352 -0.35 22.09 21.56
C GLY A 352 -0.67 21.54 22.95
N THR A 353 -1.93 21.68 23.38
CA THR A 353 -2.39 21.22 24.71
C THR A 353 -2.32 19.70 24.85
N ALA A 354 -2.81 18.95 23.86
CA ALA A 354 -2.76 17.48 23.87
C ALA A 354 -1.33 16.93 24.00
N CYS A 355 -0.36 17.64 23.41
CA CYS A 355 1.06 17.32 23.56
C CYS A 355 1.53 17.53 25.01
N HIS A 356 1.14 18.64 25.64
CA HIS A 356 1.45 18.91 27.05
C HIS A 356 0.78 17.91 28.00
N ASP A 357 -0.46 17.52 27.70
CA ASP A 357 -1.22 16.54 28.48
C ASP A 357 -0.57 15.15 28.41
N ASN A 358 -0.10 14.75 27.22
CA ASN A 358 0.67 13.52 27.07
C ASN A 358 1.98 13.58 27.86
N ALA A 359 2.73 14.68 27.74
CA ALA A 359 4.01 14.87 28.43
C ALA A 359 3.88 14.90 29.96
N SER A 360 2.76 15.43 30.47
CA SER A 360 2.47 15.50 31.91
C SER A 360 1.83 14.22 32.47
N SER A 361 1.57 13.22 31.61
CA SER A 361 0.92 11.99 32.03
C SER A 361 1.89 11.04 32.74
N VAL A 362 1.34 10.17 33.58
CA VAL A 362 2.12 9.11 34.21
C VAL A 362 2.62 8.14 33.13
N ALA A 363 3.81 7.58 33.36
CA ALA A 363 4.36 6.41 32.68
C ALA A 363 3.28 5.43 32.20
N ARG A 364 3.31 5.09 30.91
CA ARG A 364 2.38 4.16 30.25
C ARG A 364 3.10 2.87 29.89
N ARG A 365 2.38 1.77 29.67
CA ARG A 365 2.98 0.59 29.01
C ARG A 365 2.96 0.77 27.50
N LYS A 366 3.91 0.15 26.79
CA LYS A 366 3.84 0.08 25.32
C LYS A 366 2.49 -0.52 24.89
N GLY A 367 1.84 0.13 23.93
CA GLY A 367 0.50 -0.21 23.45
C GLY A 367 -0.66 0.47 24.18
N GLU A 368 -0.42 1.16 25.30
CA GLU A 368 -1.45 1.98 25.95
C GLU A 368 -1.51 3.39 25.34
N GLU A 369 -2.74 3.90 25.19
CA GLU A 369 -2.96 5.26 24.70
C GLU A 369 -2.57 6.31 25.75
N PHE A 370 -1.92 7.38 25.27
CA PHE A 370 -1.74 8.61 26.04
C PHE A 370 -3.08 9.36 26.18
N PRO A 371 -3.20 10.38 27.06
CA PRO A 371 -4.45 11.15 27.26
C PRO A 371 -5.10 11.68 25.97
N SER A 372 -4.30 12.00 24.96
CA SER A 372 -4.77 12.40 23.63
C SER A 372 -5.40 11.28 22.79
N GLY A 373 -5.43 10.03 23.26
CA GLY A 373 -5.84 8.84 22.50
C GLY A 373 -4.79 8.33 21.51
N HIS A 374 -3.61 8.97 21.44
CA HIS A 374 -2.55 8.56 20.52
C HIS A 374 -1.61 7.57 21.20
N LEU A 375 -1.13 6.58 20.44
CA LEU A 375 -0.08 5.65 20.87
C LEU A 375 1.33 6.20 20.63
N LEU A 376 1.49 6.96 19.54
CA LEU A 376 2.75 7.58 19.13
C LEU A 376 2.49 8.95 18.48
N PRO A 377 3.49 9.84 18.46
CA PRO A 377 3.46 11.10 17.71
C PRO A 377 3.56 10.85 16.18
N PRO A 378 3.22 11.86 15.35
CA PRO A 378 2.77 13.21 15.71
C PRO A 378 1.26 13.28 16.02
N ILE A 379 0.88 14.10 17.00
CA ILE A 379 -0.54 14.38 17.34
C ILE A 379 -1.16 15.33 16.31
N SER A 380 -0.36 16.24 15.78
CA SER A 380 -0.79 17.27 14.83
C SER A 380 0.36 17.63 13.89
N GLN A 381 0.03 18.37 12.83
CA GLN A 381 1.03 18.86 11.88
C GLN A 381 2.11 19.67 12.60
N GLY A 382 3.37 19.45 12.22
CA GLY A 382 4.52 20.11 12.84
C GLY A 382 4.90 19.60 14.22
N CYS A 383 4.21 18.60 14.79
CA CYS A 383 4.60 18.06 16.09
C CYS A 383 5.89 17.23 15.99
N ARG A 384 6.83 17.45 16.94
CA ARG A 384 8.14 16.79 16.96
C ARG A 384 8.42 16.05 18.28
N SER A 385 7.38 15.78 19.06
CA SER A 385 7.48 14.92 20.24
C SER A 385 7.90 13.51 19.87
N LEU A 386 8.41 12.80 20.85
CA LEU A 386 8.80 11.39 20.75
C LEU A 386 8.21 10.59 21.91
N VAL A 387 8.14 9.27 21.73
CA VAL A 387 7.82 8.33 22.79
C VAL A 387 9.07 7.52 23.05
N VAL A 388 9.54 7.55 24.30
CA VAL A 388 10.81 6.95 24.73
C VAL A 388 10.62 6.06 25.95
N PRO A 389 11.49 5.05 26.16
CA PRO A 389 11.56 4.31 27.41
C PRO A 389 11.87 5.20 28.61
N ILE A 390 11.38 4.82 29.79
CA ILE A 390 11.70 5.56 31.01
C ILE A 390 13.16 5.31 31.43
N GLY A 391 13.91 6.39 31.64
CA GLY A 391 15.27 6.34 32.18
C GLY A 391 16.38 6.30 31.13
N GLN A 392 16.07 6.61 29.87
CA GLN A 392 17.06 6.91 28.82
C GLN A 392 17.38 8.40 28.74
#